data_AF-A0A7Z9XRB6-F1
#
_entry.id   AF-A0A7Z9XRB6-F1
#
_cell.length_a   1.000
_cell.length_b   1.000
_cell.length_c   1.000
_cell.angle_alpha   90.00
_cell.angle_beta   90.00
_cell.angle_gamma   90.00
#
_symmetry.space_group_name_H-M   'P 1'
#
loop_
_entity.id
_entity.type
_entity.pdbx_description
1 polymer ?
#
loop_
_entity_poly.entity_id
_entity_poly.type
_entity_poly.pdbx_seq_one_letter_code
_entity_poly.pdbx_strand_id
1 'polypeptide(L)' 'MGDIDMKTIYLALVLAPLAGSVVAGLFRNQVGKAGAHWAAILGVAVSFALSAYVFWQHVMNGAPVFNENLYTWMVVD' A
#
# COMPACT_ATOMS: atom_id res chain seq x y z
N MET A 1 12.86 16.25 -9.15
CA MET A 1 11.78 15.55 -8.43
C MET A 1 11.40 14.38 -9.30
N GLY A 2 11.79 13.16 -8.96
CA GLY A 2 11.52 12.01 -9.83
C GLY A 2 10.01 11.76 -9.86
N ASP A 3 9.43 11.69 -11.06
CA ASP A 3 8.03 11.32 -11.22
C ASP A 3 7.82 9.93 -10.59
N ILE A 4 6.95 9.85 -9.58
CA ILE A 4 6.62 8.60 -8.91
C ILE A 4 5.69 7.81 -9.84
N ASP A 5 6.13 6.63 -10.25
CA ASP A 5 5.37 5.74 -11.13
C ASP A 5 4.07 5.23 -10.49
N MET A 6 3.00 5.10 -11.27
CA MET A 6 1.67 4.67 -10.81
C MET A 6 1.70 3.24 -10.24
N LYS A 7 2.50 2.34 -10.83
CA LYS A 7 2.69 0.98 -10.29
C LYS A 7 3.24 1.02 -8.87
N THR A 8 4.16 1.94 -8.58
CA THR A 8 4.73 2.13 -7.24
C THR A 8 3.66 2.59 -6.26
N ILE A 9 2.76 3.49 -6.67
CA ILE A 9 1.63 3.95 -5.84
C ILE A 9 0.67 2.80 -5.53
N TYR A 10 0.33 1.98 -6.52
CA TYR A 10 -0.55 0.83 -6.31
C TYR A 10 0.07 -0.22 -5.38
N LEU A 11 1.37 -0.47 -5.52
CA LEU A 11 2.09 -1.35 -4.59
C LEU A 11 2.12 -0.77 -3.18
N ALA A 12 2.45 0.52 -3.03
CA ALA A 12 2.49 1.19 -1.74
C ALA A 12 1.13 1.14 -1.01
N LEU A 13 0.03 1.27 -1.76
CA LEU A 13 -1.33 1.16 -1.23
C LEU A 13 -1.59 -0.20 -0.56
N VAL A 14 -1.15 -1.31 -1.16
CA VAL A 14 -1.33 -2.67 -0.60
C VAL A 14 -0.30 -2.96 0.49
N LEU A 15 0.93 -2.46 0.33
CA LEU A 15 2.04 -2.73 1.24
C LEU A 15 1.98 -1.92 2.54
N ALA A 16 1.39 -0.71 2.53
CA ALA A 16 1.26 0.13 3.73
C ALA A 16 0.54 -0.57 4.92
N PRO A 17 -0.65 -1.17 4.75
CA PRO A 17 -1.32 -1.88 5.84
C PRO A 17 -0.60 -3.19 6.21
N LEU A 18 0.04 -3.85 5.25
CA LEU A 18 0.88 -5.03 5.51
C LEU A 18 2.08 -4.67 6.39
N ALA A 19 2.75 -3.55 6.11
CA ALA A 19 3.84 -3.05 6.95
C ALA A 19 3.34 -2.75 8.37
N GLY A 20 2.18 -2.09 8.51
CA GLY A 20 1.55 -1.84 9.80
C GLY A 20 1.24 -3.12 10.59
N SER A 21 0.73 -4.16 9.91
CA SER A 21 0.43 -5.45 10.55
C SER A 21 1.69 -6.25 10.92
N VAL A 22 2.74 -6.18 10.10
CA VAL A 22 4.07 -6.75 10.43
C VAL A 22 4.63 -6.09 11.69
N VAL A 23 4.56 -4.76 11.80
CA VAL A 23 4.99 -4.03 13.00
C VAL A 23 4.15 -4.43 14.22
N ALA A 24 2.82 -4.45 14.08
CA ALA A 24 1.91 -4.79 15.18
C ALA A 24 2.04 -6.27 15.64
N GLY A 25 2.30 -7.19 14.71
CA GLY A 25 2.35 -8.63 14.95
C GLY A 25 3.72 -9.13 15.41
N LEU A 26 4.78 -8.83 14.66
CA LEU A 26 6.12 -9.38 14.91
C LEU A 26 6.90 -8.60 15.97
N PHE A 27 6.65 -7.29 16.10
CA PHE A 27 7.41 -6.40 16.99
C PHE A 27 6.61 -5.97 18.22
N ARG A 28 5.57 -6.73 18.59
CA ARG A 28 4.64 -6.38 19.69
C ARG A 28 5.34 -6.08 21.02
N ASN A 29 6.45 -6.76 21.33
CA ASN A 29 7.19 -6.54 22.58
C ASN A 29 7.97 -5.22 22.57
N GLN A 30 8.34 -4.69 21.40
CA GLN A 30 9.04 -3.43 21.23
C GLN A 30 8.06 -2.25 21.15
N VAL A 31 6.92 -2.40 20.47
CA VAL A 31 5.94 -1.32 20.26
C VAL A 31 4.84 -1.27 21.32
N GLY A 32 4.67 -2.34 22.10
CA GLY A 32 3.63 -2.45 23.13
C GLY A 32 2.20 -2.49 22.57
N LYS A 33 1.22 -2.59 23.48
CA LYS A 33 -0.21 -2.62 23.10
C LYS A 33 -0.66 -1.32 22.42
N ALA A 34 -0.09 -0.19 22.84
CA ALA A 34 -0.43 1.11 22.28
C ALA A 34 0.13 1.28 20.86
N GLY A 35 1.43 1.03 20.68
CA GLY A 35 2.07 1.18 19.37
C GLY A 35 1.51 0.21 18.33
N ALA A 36 1.12 -1.01 18.72
CA ALA A 36 0.56 -2.00 17.80
C ALA A 36 -0.71 -1.51 17.09
N HIS A 37 -1.68 -0.93 17.83
CA HIS A 37 -2.90 -0.45 17.20
C HIS A 37 -2.65 0.82 16.37
N TRP A 38 -1.78 1.72 16.84
CA TRP A 38 -1.40 2.90 16.06
C TRP A 38 -0.69 2.52 14.75
N ALA A 39 0.21 1.54 14.77
CA ALA A 39 0.88 1.05 13.55
C ALA A 39 -0.13 0.51 12.52
N ALA A 40 -1.11 -0.28 12.98
CA ALA A 40 -2.17 -0.77 12.10
C ALA A 40 -3.06 0.36 11.56
N ILE A 41 -3.48 1.31 12.42
CA ILE A 41 -4.30 2.46 12.03
C ILE A 41 -3.58 3.34 11.01
N LEU A 42 -2.31 3.68 11.25
CA LEU A 42 -1.52 4.51 10.35
C LEU A 42 -1.28 3.82 9.00
N GLY A 43 -1.01 2.51 9.00
CA GLY A 43 -0.87 1.73 7.76
C GLY A 43 -2.14 1.79 6.90
N VAL A 44 -3.32 1.64 7.53
CA VAL A 44 -4.61 1.77 6.82
C VAL A 44 -4.89 3.21 6.41
N ALA A 45 -4.57 4.20 7.24
CA ALA A 45 -4.78 5.62 6.92
C ALA A 45 -3.96 6.05 5.69
N VAL A 46 -2.71 5.61 5.57
CA VAL A 46 -1.88 5.82 4.38
C VAL A 46 -2.50 5.14 3.16
N SER A 47 -2.94 3.87 3.29
CA SER A 47 -3.63 3.14 2.21
C SER A 47 -4.88 3.88 1.73
N PHE A 48 -5.66 4.43 2.65
CA PHE A 48 -6.86 5.21 2.35
C PHE A 48 -6.52 6.51 1.60
N ALA A 49 -5.52 7.26 2.05
CA ALA A 49 -5.10 8.48 1.38
C ALA A 49 -4.61 8.22 -0.05
N LEU A 50 -3.82 7.15 -0.25
CA LEU A 50 -3.39 6.73 -1.58
C LEU A 50 -4.57 6.26 -2.44
N SER A 51 -5.55 5.55 -1.86
CA SER A 51 -6.77 5.14 -2.56
C SER A 51 -7.58 6.34 -3.05
N ALA A 52 -7.72 7.38 -2.22
CA ALA A 52 -8.39 8.63 -2.59
C ALA A 52 -7.64 9.36 -3.73
N TYR A 53 -6.31 9.37 -3.67
CA TYR A 53 -5.49 9.92 -4.76
C TYR A 53 -5.67 9.15 -6.07
N VAL A 54 -5.61 7.81 -6.02
CA VAL A 54 -5.83 6.95 -7.19
C VAL A 54 -7.23 7.13 -7.77
N PHE A 55 -8.25 7.25 -6.92
CA PHE A 55 -9.61 7.57 -7.35
C PHE A 55 -9.66 8.91 -8.07
N TRP A 56 -9.05 9.96 -7.51
CA TRP A 56 -8.98 11.27 -8.15
C TRP A 56 -8.32 11.20 -9.52
N GLN A 57 -7.23 10.45 -9.67
CA GLN A 57 -6.55 10.27 -10.96
C GLN A 57 -7.45 9.62 -12.02
N HIS A 58 -8.15 8.54 -11.69
CA HIS A 58 -8.97 7.84 -12.68
C HIS A 58 -10.28 8.57 -12.99
N VAL A 59 -10.95 9.11 -11.96
CA VAL A 59 -12.28 9.68 -12.12
C VAL A 59 -12.23 11.14 -12.57
N MET A 60 -11.30 11.93 -12.06
CA MET A 60 -11.23 13.37 -12.38
C MET A 60 -10.23 13.68 -13.48
N ASN A 61 -9.12 12.95 -13.56
CA ASN A 61 -8.06 13.22 -14.54
C ASN A 61 -8.05 12.24 -15.72
N GLY A 62 -8.94 11.24 -15.73
CA GLY A 62 -9.08 10.29 -16.83
C GLY A 62 -7.87 9.37 -17.02
N ALA A 63 -7.15 9.04 -15.94
CA ALA A 63 -6.03 8.10 -16.01
C ALA A 63 -6.48 6.74 -16.61
N PRO A 64 -5.65 6.11 -17.45
CA PRO A 64 -5.99 4.83 -18.08
C PRO A 64 -6.08 3.71 -17.03
N VAL A 65 -6.85 2.66 -17.37
CA VAL A 65 -6.93 1.46 -16.52
C VAL A 65 -5.56 0.78 -16.47
N PHE A 66 -5.08 0.52 -15.26
CA PHE A 66 -3.87 -0.25 -15.04
C PHE A 66 -4.19 -1.75 -14.93
N ASN A 67 -3.72 -2.55 -15.89
CA ASN A 67 -3.87 -4.01 -15.90
C ASN A 67 -2.58 -4.67 -16.39
N GLU A 68 -1.63 -4.83 -15.48
CA GLU A 68 -0.32 -5.40 -15.77
C GLU A 68 0.07 -6.44 -14.72
N ASN A 69 0.92 -7.40 -15.12
CA ASN A 69 1.50 -8.35 -14.20
C ASN A 69 2.51 -7.66 -13.27
N LEU A 70 2.37 -7.88 -11.96
CA LEU A 70 3.36 -7.42 -10.99
C LEU A 70 4.62 -8.29 -11.05
N TYR A 71 4.44 -9.60 -11.19
CA TYR A 71 5.48 -10.60 -11.38
C TYR A 71 4.89 -11.92 -11.88
N THR A 72 5.74 -12.79 -12.42
CA THR A 72 5.38 -14.15 -12.82
C THR A 72 5.74 -15.12 -11.69
N TRP A 73 4.75 -15.83 -11.16
CA TRP A 73 4.92 -16.71 -10.01
C TRP A 73 5.70 -17.99 -10.32
N MET A 74 5.41 -18.60 -11.46
CA MET A 74 6.01 -19.86 -11.91
C MET A 74 5.89 -19.94 -13.43
N VAL A 75 6.92 -20.48 -14.08
CA VAL A 75 6.89 -20.89 -15.49
C VAL A 75 7.11 -22.40 -15.49
N VAL A 76 6.21 -23.14 -16.14
CA VAL A 76 6.28 -24.60 -16.27
C VAL A 76 6.44 -24.89 -17.75
N ASP A 77 7.38 -25.75 -18.08
CA ASP A 77 7.60 -26.32 -19.43
C ASP A 77 6.98 -27.73 -19.49
#